data_AF-A0RRH1-F1
#
_entry.id   AF-A0RRH1-F1
#
_cell.length_a   1.000
_cell.length_b   1.000
_cell.length_c   1.000
_cell.angle_alpha   90.00
_cell.angle_beta   90.00
_cell.angle_gamma   90.00
#
_symmetry.space_group_name_H-M   'P 1'
#
loop_
_entity.id
_entity.type
_entity.pdbx_description
1 polymer ?
#
loop_
_entity_poly.entity_id
_entity_poly.type
_entity_poly.pdbx_seq_one_letter_code
_entity_poly.pdbx_strand_id
1 'polypeptide(L)'
;MITTLYNFVPLNEQIFYPDWADNVSHDIPFSDAQSGEIDITITAKSPIFIKNHASKDNKEALEFCHHINENGEKEYYIPSSSVKGMIRNVLEIMSFGKIKIDSKFNGVLIVRDMTNNSLIGKANKCGFLVKIDGNTKLLDCGNIITISHKDLEKNYPELKSLKTAKDKYTKYYLLNKVKFTTKKEKSRTVALLSNDNKNAQSGQLVFTGDIHHEFIFKDSGKYIEVTDDANKKFLKVYNNNKSIDGKYIIKEFKEKIPVFFVEKGGKIEAIGITQLFKLAYNKTIADAAKQTDYKEDKLDLSETIFGTVINSKKALKGRVYFSHFKAIPPYNFATKAEVILGTPNPNYIQQTKKANPYITLINEDAKISGWKRYPLHNELMKPSLPNDNQDVRTTFTPLNQNTVFKGKLKFHNLRPVEIGALISAITFHNRSDVCMHNIGMAKALGYGKIDIKLGLQNLKFDKKEYLKRFEELMTNFQLNWENSDQLTELFDMASTNTKNK
;
A
#
# COMPACT_ATOMS: atom_id res chain seq x y z
N MET A 1 -7.42 16.44 -13.11
CA MET A 1 -6.93 15.12 -13.57
C MET A 1 -5.71 14.83 -12.72
N ILE A 2 -5.65 13.70 -12.00
CA ILE A 2 -4.51 13.44 -11.11
C ILE A 2 -3.29 13.14 -11.98
N THR A 3 -2.38 14.11 -12.10
CA THR A 3 -1.10 14.04 -12.81
C THR A 3 -0.07 13.31 -11.94
N THR A 4 -0.28 12.02 -11.66
CA THR A 4 0.69 11.23 -10.90
C THR A 4 1.86 10.83 -11.79
N LEU A 5 3.07 10.90 -11.25
CA LEU A 5 4.30 10.48 -11.95
C LEU A 5 4.43 8.95 -12.10
N TYR A 6 3.45 8.18 -11.62
CA TYR A 6 3.38 6.74 -11.71
C TYR A 6 2.00 6.33 -12.24
N ASN A 7 1.90 5.12 -12.76
CA ASN A 7 0.64 4.47 -13.10
C ASN A 7 0.67 2.99 -12.64
N PHE A 8 -0.40 2.25 -12.88
CA PHE A 8 -0.51 0.84 -12.53
C PHE A 8 -0.82 -0.01 -13.75
N VAL A 9 -0.07 -1.09 -13.92
CA VAL A 9 -0.48 -2.16 -14.82
C VAL A 9 -1.56 -2.96 -14.07
N PRO A 10 -2.78 -3.13 -14.62
CA PRO A 10 -3.84 -3.82 -13.92
C PRO A 10 -3.43 -5.24 -13.53
N LEU A 11 -3.96 -5.71 -12.41
CA LEU A 11 -3.69 -7.07 -11.92
C LEU A 11 -4.47 -8.08 -12.76
N ASN A 12 -3.81 -9.18 -13.15
CA ASN A 12 -4.45 -10.33 -13.77
C ASN A 12 -5.45 -11.01 -12.82
N GLU A 13 -6.60 -11.42 -13.34
CA GLU A 13 -7.58 -12.19 -12.54
C GLU A 13 -7.15 -13.65 -12.37
N GLN A 14 -6.70 -14.31 -13.44
CA GLN A 14 -6.21 -15.69 -13.39
C GLN A 14 -4.69 -15.73 -13.23
N ILE A 15 -4.18 -16.70 -12.48
CA ILE A 15 -2.75 -16.91 -12.28
C ILE A 15 -2.27 -18.09 -13.13
N PHE A 16 -1.19 -17.90 -13.88
CA PHE A 16 -0.56 -19.00 -14.58
C PHE A 16 0.35 -19.79 -13.64
N TYR A 17 0.00 -21.05 -13.43
CA TYR A 17 0.79 -22.00 -12.67
C TYR A 17 1.29 -23.11 -13.60
N PRO A 18 2.61 -23.18 -13.89
CA PRO A 18 3.18 -24.25 -14.68
C PRO A 18 2.83 -25.63 -14.09
N ASP A 19 2.57 -26.61 -14.95
CA ASP A 19 2.35 -28.00 -14.55
C ASP A 19 3.63 -28.66 -14.00
N TRP A 20 4.80 -28.20 -14.44
CA TRP A 20 6.11 -28.63 -13.92
C TRP A 20 6.57 -27.91 -12.64
N ALA A 21 5.76 -27.00 -12.08
CA ALA A 21 6.17 -26.14 -10.97
C ALA A 21 6.70 -26.92 -9.75
N ASP A 22 6.05 -28.04 -9.41
CA ASP A 22 6.42 -28.88 -8.26
C ASP A 22 7.65 -29.77 -8.54
N ASN A 23 8.07 -29.90 -9.80
CA ASN A 23 9.26 -30.66 -10.21
C ASN A 23 10.53 -29.81 -10.33
N VAL A 24 10.43 -28.50 -10.09
CA VAL A 24 11.59 -27.61 -10.15
C VAL A 24 12.61 -27.98 -9.07
N SER A 25 13.79 -28.39 -9.50
CA SER A 25 14.90 -28.79 -8.62
C SER A 25 16.22 -28.16 -9.06
N HIS A 26 17.13 -27.94 -8.10
CA HIS A 26 18.53 -27.60 -8.43
C HIS A 26 19.36 -28.86 -8.67
N ASP A 27 18.96 -29.98 -8.08
CA ASP A 27 19.73 -31.23 -8.05
C ASP A 27 19.36 -32.18 -9.20
N ILE A 28 18.09 -32.15 -9.63
CA ILE A 28 17.57 -33.01 -10.70
C ILE A 28 17.14 -32.13 -11.87
N PRO A 29 17.94 -32.05 -12.95
CA PRO A 29 17.58 -31.29 -14.13
C PRO A 29 16.37 -31.86 -14.88
N PHE A 30 15.58 -30.98 -15.52
CA PHE A 30 14.60 -31.45 -16.50
C PHE A 30 15.34 -32.04 -17.72
N SER A 31 14.75 -33.04 -18.36
CA SER A 31 15.34 -33.67 -19.56
C SER A 31 15.48 -32.71 -20.74
N ASP A 32 14.66 -31.66 -20.80
CA ASP A 32 14.68 -30.62 -21.83
C ASP A 32 15.37 -29.31 -21.39
N ALA A 33 15.84 -29.23 -20.14
CA ALA A 33 16.41 -28.01 -19.59
C ALA A 33 17.81 -27.70 -20.15
N GLN A 34 18.17 -26.43 -20.02
CA GLN A 34 19.46 -25.89 -20.41
C GLN A 34 20.05 -25.07 -19.26
N SER A 35 21.37 -25.08 -19.18
CA SER A 35 22.15 -24.18 -18.34
C SER A 35 23.08 -23.39 -19.25
N GLY A 36 23.24 -22.10 -18.99
CA GLY A 36 24.00 -21.24 -19.90
C GLY A 36 24.18 -19.82 -19.39
N GLU A 37 24.78 -19.01 -20.25
CA GLU A 37 25.02 -17.59 -20.01
C GLU A 37 24.48 -16.74 -21.16
N ILE A 38 23.99 -15.56 -20.85
CA ILE A 38 23.62 -14.52 -21.82
C ILE A 38 24.43 -13.27 -21.47
N ASP A 39 25.20 -12.78 -22.43
CA ASP A 39 25.87 -11.49 -22.29
C ASP A 39 24.83 -10.37 -22.43
N ILE A 40 24.91 -9.38 -21.56
CA ILE A 40 23.95 -8.26 -21.53
C ILE A 40 24.72 -6.95 -21.58
N THR A 41 24.41 -6.13 -22.57
CA THR A 41 24.88 -4.74 -22.67
C THR A 41 23.72 -3.81 -22.41
N ILE A 42 23.86 -2.96 -21.39
CA ILE A 42 22.89 -1.92 -21.03
C ILE A 42 23.46 -0.58 -21.48
N THR A 43 22.68 0.21 -22.21
CA THR A 43 23.07 1.58 -22.61
C THR A 43 22.09 2.57 -22.03
N ALA A 44 22.58 3.54 -21.26
CA ALA A 44 21.75 4.63 -20.74
C ALA A 44 21.23 5.50 -21.90
N LYS A 45 19.92 5.69 -21.97
CA LYS A 45 19.23 6.55 -22.95
C LYS A 45 18.75 7.87 -22.34
N SER A 46 18.88 8.01 -21.03
CA SER A 46 18.82 9.27 -20.28
C SER A 46 19.85 9.22 -19.13
N PRO A 47 20.15 10.34 -18.45
CA PRO A 47 21.02 10.31 -17.28
C PRO A 47 20.54 9.29 -16.25
N ILE A 48 21.46 8.53 -15.68
CA ILE A 48 21.17 7.38 -14.81
C ILE A 48 21.82 7.58 -13.46
N PHE A 49 21.08 7.32 -12.38
CA PHE A 49 21.62 7.33 -11.03
C PHE A 49 21.14 6.11 -10.25
N ILE A 50 22.10 5.41 -9.65
CA ILE A 50 21.86 4.30 -8.74
C ILE A 50 22.62 4.60 -7.48
N LYS A 51 21.89 4.68 -6.37
CA LYS A 51 22.45 5.03 -5.06
C LYS A 51 23.45 3.98 -4.60
N ASN A 52 24.57 4.44 -4.03
CA ASN A 52 25.54 3.54 -3.40
C ASN A 52 25.00 2.87 -2.12
N HIS A 53 25.54 1.69 -1.80
CA HIS A 53 25.14 0.87 -0.64
C HIS A 53 25.82 1.29 0.68
N ALA A 54 26.01 2.60 0.89
CA ALA A 54 26.55 3.13 2.14
C ALA A 54 25.45 3.44 3.16
N SER A 55 25.81 3.49 4.45
CA SER A 55 24.90 3.91 5.52
C SER A 55 24.36 5.33 5.24
N LYS A 56 23.14 5.63 5.70
CA LYS A 56 22.47 6.91 5.41
C LYS A 56 23.26 8.13 5.88
N ASP A 57 24.13 7.95 6.88
CA ASP A 57 24.95 9.02 7.47
C ASP A 57 26.28 9.22 6.74
N ASN A 58 26.64 8.35 5.78
CA ASN A 58 27.85 8.48 4.98
C ASN A 58 27.58 9.32 3.72
N LYS A 59 28.46 10.30 3.45
CA LYS A 59 28.42 11.14 2.24
C LYS A 59 28.49 10.30 0.96
N GLU A 60 29.16 9.16 0.98
CA GLU A 60 29.23 8.21 -0.14
C GLU A 60 27.87 7.62 -0.53
N ALA A 61 26.89 7.65 0.37
CA ALA A 61 25.52 7.22 0.05
C ALA A 61 24.88 8.13 -1.00
N LEU A 62 25.39 9.34 -1.23
CA LEU A 62 24.92 10.27 -2.26
C LEU A 62 25.64 10.08 -3.61
N GLU A 63 26.62 9.19 -3.68
CA GLU A 63 27.35 8.90 -4.90
C GLU A 63 26.70 7.78 -5.72
N PHE A 64 27.09 7.69 -6.99
CA PHE A 64 26.71 6.59 -7.85
C PHE A 64 27.33 5.29 -7.31
N CYS A 65 26.58 4.19 -7.38
CA CYS A 65 27.01 2.88 -6.88
C CYS A 65 28.36 2.45 -7.47
N HIS A 66 29.32 2.20 -6.59
CA HIS A 66 30.68 1.82 -6.95
C HIS A 66 31.29 0.89 -5.91
N HIS A 67 32.42 0.30 -6.27
CA HIS A 67 33.36 -0.29 -5.33
C HIS A 67 34.75 0.30 -5.60
N ILE A 68 35.62 0.20 -4.61
CA ILE A 68 37.03 0.59 -4.75
C ILE A 68 37.78 -0.64 -5.28
N ASN A 69 38.46 -0.48 -6.41
CA ASN A 69 39.27 -1.54 -7.00
C ASN A 69 40.66 -1.63 -6.31
N GLU A 70 41.48 -2.58 -6.73
CA GLU A 70 42.81 -2.83 -6.17
C GLU A 70 43.75 -1.60 -6.28
N ASN A 71 43.49 -0.71 -7.24
CA ASN A 71 44.28 0.52 -7.46
C ASN A 71 43.76 1.71 -6.63
N GLY A 72 42.73 1.52 -5.79
CA GLY A 72 42.12 2.61 -5.02
C GLY A 72 41.14 3.47 -5.82
N GLU A 73 40.78 3.07 -7.04
CA GLU A 73 39.90 3.82 -7.93
C GLU A 73 38.43 3.35 -7.84
N LYS A 74 37.50 4.26 -8.11
CA LYS A 74 36.05 3.95 -8.12
C LYS A 74 35.65 3.26 -9.43
N GLU A 75 35.21 2.00 -9.30
CA GLU A 75 34.55 1.27 -10.38
C GLU A 75 33.03 1.30 -10.20
N TYR A 76 32.34 2.06 -11.06
CA TYR A 76 30.89 2.22 -11.02
C TYR A 76 30.16 1.03 -11.65
N TYR A 77 29.01 0.65 -11.10
CA TYR A 77 28.21 -0.45 -11.63
C TYR A 77 26.71 -0.32 -11.31
N ILE A 78 25.88 -1.03 -12.08
CA ILE A 78 24.49 -1.32 -11.72
C ILE A 78 24.47 -2.63 -10.92
N PRO A 79 23.92 -2.64 -9.69
CA PRO A 79 23.81 -3.86 -8.90
C PRO A 79 23.00 -4.96 -9.59
N SER A 80 23.44 -6.21 -9.43
CA SER A 80 22.74 -7.39 -9.95
C SER A 80 21.29 -7.47 -9.51
N SER A 81 21.02 -7.10 -8.25
CA SER A 81 19.68 -7.08 -7.64
C SER A 81 18.74 -6.09 -8.32
N SER A 82 19.24 -4.94 -8.76
CA SER A 82 18.45 -3.92 -9.46
C SER A 82 17.97 -4.43 -10.82
N VAL A 83 18.86 -5.04 -11.61
CA VAL A 83 18.49 -5.62 -12.91
C VAL A 83 17.60 -6.84 -12.72
N LYS A 84 17.94 -7.73 -11.79
CA LYS A 84 17.12 -8.91 -11.45
C LYS A 84 15.71 -8.52 -11.06
N GLY A 85 15.53 -7.52 -10.18
CA GLY A 85 14.22 -7.05 -9.74
C GLY A 85 13.41 -6.41 -10.87
N MET A 86 14.06 -5.62 -11.73
CA MET A 86 13.42 -5.02 -12.90
C MET A 86 12.90 -6.07 -13.89
N ILE A 87 13.72 -7.06 -14.25
CA ILE A 87 13.31 -8.14 -15.17
C ILE A 87 12.27 -9.06 -14.51
N ARG A 88 12.45 -9.41 -13.23
CA ARG A 88 11.45 -10.19 -12.48
C ARG A 88 10.08 -9.52 -12.52
N ASN A 89 10.01 -8.23 -12.25
CA ASN A 89 8.73 -7.53 -12.21
C ASN A 89 8.03 -7.49 -13.58
N VAL A 90 8.78 -7.38 -14.67
CA VAL A 90 8.20 -7.49 -16.02
C VAL A 90 7.71 -8.92 -16.28
N LEU A 91 8.49 -9.94 -15.88
CA LEU A 91 8.09 -11.33 -16.05
C LEU A 91 6.86 -11.69 -15.20
N GLU A 92 6.74 -11.21 -13.96
CA GLU A 92 5.55 -11.35 -13.10
C GLU A 92 4.29 -10.89 -13.83
N ILE A 93 4.35 -9.76 -14.53
CA ILE A 93 3.23 -9.24 -15.32
C ILE A 93 3.01 -10.09 -16.57
N MET A 94 4.05 -10.28 -17.39
CA MET A 94 3.97 -10.99 -18.68
C MET A 94 3.51 -12.44 -18.57
N SER A 95 3.82 -13.08 -17.44
CA SER A 95 3.46 -14.47 -17.17
C SER A 95 2.25 -14.63 -16.25
N PHE A 96 1.47 -13.58 -16.00
CA PHE A 96 0.25 -13.66 -15.17
C PHE A 96 0.55 -14.23 -13.78
N GLY A 97 1.62 -13.73 -13.15
CA GLY A 97 2.07 -14.15 -11.82
C GLY A 97 1.12 -13.74 -10.70
N LYS A 98 1.33 -14.31 -9.51
CA LYS A 98 0.52 -13.97 -8.34
C LYS A 98 1.09 -12.76 -7.62
N ILE A 99 0.22 -11.85 -7.15
CA ILE A 99 0.64 -10.77 -6.29
C ILE A 99 0.79 -11.26 -4.85
N LYS A 100 1.90 -10.89 -4.20
CA LYS A 100 2.13 -11.16 -2.79
C LYS A 100 1.88 -9.93 -1.94
N ILE A 101 0.94 -10.04 -1.02
CA ILE A 101 0.71 -9.03 0.01
C ILE A 101 1.51 -9.41 1.25
N ASP A 102 2.41 -8.52 1.67
CA ASP A 102 3.15 -8.68 2.92
C ASP A 102 2.16 -8.79 4.08
N SER A 103 2.34 -9.80 4.94
CA SER A 103 1.42 -10.15 6.02
C SER A 103 1.16 -8.98 6.98
N LYS A 104 2.08 -8.00 7.08
CA LYS A 104 1.86 -6.77 7.85
C LYS A 104 0.70 -5.91 7.32
N PHE A 105 0.28 -6.11 6.07
CA PHE A 105 -0.84 -5.41 5.43
C PHE A 105 -2.13 -6.24 5.38
N ASN A 106 -2.16 -7.43 5.99
CA ASN A 106 -3.37 -8.25 6.10
C ASN A 106 -4.35 -7.72 7.18
N GLY A 107 -3.96 -6.71 7.94
CA GLY A 107 -4.83 -6.06 8.92
C GLY A 107 -5.93 -5.22 8.26
N VAL A 108 -7.08 -5.13 8.94
CA VAL A 108 -8.14 -4.21 8.53
C VAL A 108 -7.69 -2.77 8.79
N LEU A 109 -7.71 -1.96 7.74
CA LEU A 109 -7.42 -0.53 7.84
C LEU A 109 -8.66 0.23 8.36
N ILE A 110 -8.43 1.40 8.94
CA ILE A 110 -9.49 2.26 9.51
C ILE A 110 -9.55 3.58 8.75
N VAL A 111 -10.75 4.15 8.63
CA VAL A 111 -11.00 5.38 7.88
C VAL A 111 -11.82 6.38 8.69
N ARG A 112 -11.51 7.66 8.51
CA ARG A 112 -12.35 8.79 8.92
C ARG A 112 -12.07 9.95 7.97
N ASP A 113 -12.89 10.07 6.94
CA ASP A 113 -12.83 11.19 6.02
C ASP A 113 -13.95 12.19 6.35
N MET A 114 -13.54 13.40 6.76
CA MET A 114 -14.48 14.47 7.10
C MET A 114 -15.19 15.06 5.87
N THR A 115 -14.65 14.82 4.67
CA THR A 115 -15.21 15.31 3.40
C THR A 115 -16.25 14.35 2.80
N ASN A 116 -16.30 13.10 3.29
CA ASN A 116 -17.21 12.07 2.79
C ASN A 116 -18.01 11.42 3.93
N ASN A 117 -19.30 11.73 4.00
CA ASN A 117 -20.22 11.24 5.06
C ASN A 117 -20.33 9.70 5.13
N SER A 118 -20.01 8.97 4.05
CA SER A 118 -20.03 7.50 4.05
C SER A 118 -18.78 6.87 4.71
N LEU A 119 -17.72 7.66 4.89
CA LEU A 119 -16.42 7.22 5.42
C LEU A 119 -16.16 7.74 6.83
N ILE A 120 -17.22 8.11 7.55
CA ILE A 120 -17.18 8.58 8.93
C ILE A 120 -18.36 8.02 9.71
N GLY A 121 -18.09 7.53 10.92
CA GLY A 121 -19.14 7.16 11.86
C GLY A 121 -19.74 8.45 12.43
N LYS A 122 -20.97 8.79 12.03
CA LYS A 122 -21.70 9.95 12.54
C LYS A 122 -22.86 9.50 13.41
N ALA A 123 -22.61 9.44 14.71
CA ALA A 123 -23.58 8.90 15.66
C ALA A 123 -24.87 9.73 15.71
N ASN A 124 -26.00 9.03 15.83
CA ASN A 124 -27.31 9.60 16.12
C ASN A 124 -27.80 9.26 17.54
N LYS A 125 -27.18 8.29 18.21
CA LYS A 125 -27.49 7.86 19.57
C LYS A 125 -26.24 7.68 20.43
N CYS A 126 -26.45 7.58 21.74
CA CYS A 126 -25.40 7.30 22.72
C CYS A 126 -25.85 6.26 23.75
N GLY A 127 -24.89 5.63 24.43
CA GLY A 127 -25.16 4.54 25.35
C GLY A 127 -23.91 3.93 25.95
N PHE A 128 -24.06 2.76 26.57
CA PHE A 128 -22.93 2.01 27.13
C PHE A 128 -22.85 0.62 26.53
N LEU A 129 -21.66 0.23 26.06
CA LEU A 129 -21.36 -1.19 25.84
C LEU A 129 -21.10 -1.85 27.18
N VAL A 130 -21.87 -2.89 27.47
CA VAL A 130 -21.76 -3.67 28.70
C VAL A 130 -21.59 -5.14 28.37
N LYS A 131 -20.93 -5.87 29.27
CA LYS A 131 -20.90 -7.34 29.22
C LYS A 131 -21.94 -7.90 30.17
N ILE A 132 -22.87 -8.69 29.64
CA ILE A 132 -23.90 -9.39 30.41
C ILE A 132 -23.84 -10.86 29.98
N ASP A 133 -23.60 -11.76 30.94
CA ASP A 133 -23.52 -13.21 30.70
C ASP A 133 -22.55 -13.60 29.57
N GLY A 134 -21.41 -12.90 29.48
CA GLY A 134 -20.39 -13.10 28.44
C GLY A 134 -20.70 -12.43 27.09
N ASN A 135 -21.92 -11.94 26.88
CA ASN A 135 -22.34 -11.28 25.65
C ASN A 135 -22.21 -9.75 25.75
N THR A 136 -21.80 -9.12 24.64
CA THR A 136 -21.74 -7.65 24.56
C THR A 136 -23.13 -7.10 24.20
N LYS A 137 -23.73 -6.33 25.10
CA LYS A 137 -25.01 -5.65 24.88
C LYS A 137 -24.82 -4.14 24.91
N LEU A 138 -25.74 -3.41 24.28
CA LEU A 138 -25.76 -1.96 24.30
C LEU A 138 -26.91 -1.45 25.17
N LEU A 139 -26.58 -0.70 26.22
CA LEU A 139 -27.54 0.07 27.00
C LEU A 139 -27.85 1.38 26.26
N ASP A 140 -29.02 1.48 25.64
CA ASP A 140 -29.45 2.62 24.81
C ASP A 140 -29.89 3.79 25.69
N CYS A 141 -29.07 4.84 25.76
CA CYS A 141 -29.37 6.07 26.48
C CYS A 141 -30.16 7.09 25.63
N GLY A 142 -30.53 6.72 24.40
CA GLY A 142 -31.33 7.53 23.49
C GLY A 142 -30.52 8.54 22.68
N ASN A 143 -31.15 9.69 22.42
CA ASN A 143 -30.56 10.74 21.59
C ASN A 143 -29.38 11.41 22.31
N ILE A 144 -28.42 11.89 21.53
CA ILE A 144 -27.24 12.58 22.04
C ILE A 144 -27.63 13.90 22.71
N ILE A 145 -27.23 14.06 23.97
CA ILE A 145 -27.43 15.27 24.77
C ILE A 145 -26.06 15.88 25.06
N THR A 146 -25.88 17.14 24.68
CA THR A 146 -24.65 17.90 24.92
C THR A 146 -24.81 18.88 26.08
N ILE A 147 -23.74 19.19 26.79
CA ILE A 147 -23.72 20.22 27.84
C ILE A 147 -22.51 21.12 27.62
N SER A 148 -22.69 22.44 27.71
CA SER A 148 -21.60 23.39 27.49
C SER A 148 -20.64 23.43 28.69
N HIS A 149 -19.37 23.79 28.46
CA HIS A 149 -18.45 24.03 29.58
C HIS A 149 -18.95 25.12 30.52
N LYS A 150 -19.60 26.17 29.98
CA LYS A 150 -20.20 27.25 30.80
C LYS A 150 -21.22 26.72 31.82
N ASP A 151 -22.05 25.74 31.41
CA ASP A 151 -23.03 25.13 32.31
C ASP A 151 -22.38 24.19 33.34
N LEU A 152 -21.20 23.62 33.01
CA LEU A 152 -20.44 22.73 33.89
C LEU A 152 -19.53 23.49 34.86
N GLU A 153 -19.01 24.66 34.51
CA GLU A 153 -17.99 25.42 35.26
C GLU A 153 -18.36 25.63 36.73
N LYS A 154 -19.65 25.83 37.04
CA LYS A 154 -20.13 26.02 38.42
C LYS A 154 -19.85 24.80 39.31
N ASN A 155 -19.92 23.61 38.75
CA ASN A 155 -19.74 22.35 39.47
C ASN A 155 -18.37 21.71 39.19
N TYR A 156 -17.68 22.15 38.13
CA TYR A 156 -16.43 21.60 37.61
C TYR A 156 -15.44 22.73 37.24
N PRO A 157 -14.91 23.49 38.22
CA PRO A 157 -14.23 24.79 38.01
C PRO A 157 -12.87 24.75 37.29
N GLU A 158 -12.38 23.59 36.85
CA GLU A 158 -11.12 23.42 36.11
C GLU A 158 -11.33 22.66 34.80
N LEU A 159 -12.57 22.31 34.43
CA LEU A 159 -12.82 21.43 33.28
C LEU A 159 -12.22 21.96 31.97
N LYS A 160 -12.20 23.28 31.80
CA LYS A 160 -11.69 23.96 30.61
C LYS A 160 -10.16 23.89 30.47
N SER A 161 -9.42 23.70 31.55
CA SER A 161 -7.95 23.57 31.50
C SER A 161 -7.51 22.13 31.19
N LEU A 162 -8.39 21.15 31.39
CA LEU A 162 -8.12 19.74 31.13
C LEU A 162 -8.33 19.41 29.66
N LYS A 163 -7.24 19.09 28.94
CA LYS A 163 -7.29 18.87 27.49
C LYS A 163 -7.75 17.47 27.11
N THR A 164 -7.45 16.45 27.91
CA THR A 164 -7.76 15.06 27.55
C THR A 164 -8.97 14.54 28.32
N ALA A 165 -9.73 13.61 27.74
CA ALA A 165 -10.76 12.88 28.47
C ALA A 165 -10.16 12.15 29.68
N LYS A 166 -8.95 11.60 29.52
CA LYS A 166 -8.19 10.99 30.62
C LYS A 166 -8.05 11.94 31.81
N ASP A 167 -7.61 13.17 31.58
CA ASP A 167 -7.41 14.15 32.67
C ASP A 167 -8.73 14.53 33.33
N LYS A 168 -9.79 14.74 32.52
CA LYS A 168 -11.15 15.04 33.00
C LYS A 168 -11.69 13.93 33.89
N TYR A 169 -11.60 12.67 33.45
CA TYR A 169 -12.04 11.52 34.24
C TYR A 169 -11.21 11.30 35.50
N THR A 170 -9.90 11.52 35.43
CA THR A 170 -8.99 11.39 36.58
C THR A 170 -9.30 12.43 37.67
N LYS A 171 -9.58 13.67 37.27
CA LYS A 171 -9.87 14.76 38.22
C LYS A 171 -11.26 14.64 38.85
N TYR A 172 -12.28 14.34 38.04
CA TYR A 172 -13.68 14.49 38.47
C TYR A 172 -14.41 13.18 38.78
N TYR A 173 -13.73 12.04 38.74
CA TYR A 173 -14.32 10.70 38.94
C TYR A 173 -15.33 10.24 37.87
N LEU A 174 -15.44 8.92 37.75
CA LEU A 174 -16.10 8.16 36.67
C LEU A 174 -17.63 8.41 36.64
N LEU A 175 -18.15 8.82 35.47
CA LEU A 175 -19.58 8.76 35.14
C LEU A 175 -20.53 9.35 36.21
N ASN A 176 -20.13 10.50 36.77
CA ASN A 176 -20.92 11.20 37.77
C ASN A 176 -22.38 11.34 37.35
N LYS A 177 -23.25 10.93 38.26
CA LYS A 177 -24.69 11.06 38.06
C LYS A 177 -25.07 12.51 38.28
N VAL A 178 -25.69 13.10 37.26
CA VAL A 178 -26.17 14.48 37.29
C VAL A 178 -27.67 14.52 37.08
N LYS A 179 -28.32 15.54 37.64
CA LYS A 179 -29.72 15.88 37.34
C LYS A 179 -29.75 17.04 36.38
N PHE A 180 -30.57 16.94 35.34
CA PHE A 180 -30.61 17.94 34.27
C PHE A 180 -32.01 18.08 33.65
N THR A 181 -32.26 19.24 33.08
CA THR A 181 -33.36 19.46 32.13
C THR A 181 -32.78 19.64 30.73
N THR A 182 -33.60 19.47 29.69
CA THR A 182 -33.16 19.61 28.29
C THR A 182 -33.89 20.74 27.61
N LYS A 183 -33.17 21.48 26.77
CA LYS A 183 -33.74 22.42 25.79
C LYS A 183 -33.25 22.06 24.39
N LYS A 184 -34.02 22.44 23.37
CA LYS A 184 -33.55 22.37 21.98
C LYS A 184 -32.84 23.66 21.62
N GLU A 185 -31.62 23.55 21.09
CA GLU A 185 -30.89 24.66 20.49
C GLU A 185 -30.50 24.29 19.05
N LYS A 186 -31.10 24.97 18.07
CA LYS A 186 -30.95 24.65 16.64
C LYS A 186 -31.26 23.15 16.41
N SER A 187 -30.26 22.40 15.95
CA SER A 187 -30.36 20.95 15.68
C SER A 187 -29.88 20.06 16.83
N ARG A 188 -29.59 20.61 18.03
CA ARG A 188 -29.00 19.90 19.17
C ARG A 188 -29.93 19.90 20.38
N THR A 189 -29.84 18.84 21.18
CA THR A 189 -30.45 18.79 22.51
C THR A 189 -29.37 19.16 23.53
N VAL A 190 -29.60 20.25 24.26
CA VAL A 190 -28.65 20.79 25.23
C VAL A 190 -29.19 20.59 26.64
N ALA A 191 -28.34 20.11 27.55
CA ALA A 191 -28.67 19.94 28.95
C ALA A 191 -28.33 21.17 29.79
N LEU A 192 -29.15 21.42 30.81
CA LEU A 192 -28.93 22.40 31.87
C LEU A 192 -28.97 21.65 33.22
N LEU A 193 -27.93 21.79 34.03
CA LEU A 193 -27.89 21.14 35.35
C LEU A 193 -28.98 21.71 36.27
N SER A 194 -29.72 20.84 36.95
CA SER A 194 -30.82 21.24 37.82
C SER A 194 -30.98 20.24 38.97
N ASN A 195 -30.51 20.63 40.16
CA ASN A 195 -30.54 19.76 41.34
C ASN A 195 -31.92 19.72 42.03
N ASP A 196 -32.71 20.80 41.91
CA ASP A 196 -33.91 21.03 42.72
C ASP A 196 -35.24 20.90 41.94
N ASN A 197 -35.18 20.52 40.66
CA ASN A 197 -36.38 20.42 39.82
C ASN A 197 -36.95 19.00 39.84
N LYS A 198 -38.24 18.88 40.22
CA LYS A 198 -38.97 17.59 40.24
C LYS A 198 -39.07 16.92 38.86
N ASN A 199 -38.99 17.70 37.77
CA ASN A 199 -39.02 17.22 36.39
C ASN A 199 -37.62 16.96 35.82
N ALA A 200 -36.56 17.09 36.62
CA ALA A 200 -35.19 16.82 36.17
C ALA A 200 -35.00 15.34 35.84
N GLN A 201 -34.41 15.08 34.68
CA GLN A 201 -33.92 13.76 34.28
C GLN A 201 -32.59 13.49 34.97
N SER A 202 -32.19 12.21 35.02
CA SER A 202 -30.86 11.83 35.49
C SER A 202 -30.07 11.09 34.43
N GLY A 203 -28.75 11.19 34.51
CA GLY A 203 -27.83 10.58 33.57
C GLY A 203 -26.38 10.76 34.01
N GLN A 204 -25.46 10.22 33.23
CA GLN A 204 -24.05 10.15 33.54
C GLN A 204 -23.26 11.12 32.65
N LEU A 205 -22.35 11.90 33.24
CA LEU A 205 -21.46 12.80 32.51
C LEU A 205 -20.37 12.00 31.77
N VAL A 206 -20.18 12.29 30.48
CA VAL A 206 -19.25 11.59 29.58
C VAL A 206 -18.34 12.58 28.87
N PHE A 207 -17.03 12.32 28.96
CA PHE A 207 -15.95 13.12 28.36
C PHE A 207 -15.31 12.37 27.20
N THR A 208 -15.03 13.06 26.09
CA THR A 208 -14.53 12.40 24.86
C THR A 208 -13.26 13.01 24.27
N GLY A 209 -12.71 14.04 24.93
CA GLY A 209 -11.45 14.70 24.56
C GLY A 209 -11.54 16.21 24.72
N ASP A 210 -10.75 16.93 23.92
CA ASP A 210 -10.73 18.39 23.87
C ASP A 210 -11.81 18.92 22.91
N ILE A 211 -13.02 19.14 23.42
CA ILE A 211 -14.16 19.67 22.66
C ILE A 211 -14.94 20.69 23.48
N HIS A 212 -15.64 21.62 22.81
CA HIS A 212 -16.36 22.73 23.46
C HIS A 212 -17.60 22.31 24.30
N HIS A 213 -18.08 21.08 24.14
CA HIS A 213 -19.25 20.55 24.83
C HIS A 213 -18.95 19.14 25.31
N GLU A 214 -19.44 18.78 26.47
CA GLU A 214 -19.43 17.39 26.95
C GLU A 214 -20.79 16.74 26.73
N PHE A 215 -20.94 15.49 27.16
CA PHE A 215 -22.14 14.71 26.92
C PHE A 215 -22.78 14.22 28.22
N ILE A 216 -24.10 14.10 28.22
CA ILE A 216 -24.82 13.40 29.28
C ILE A 216 -25.54 12.21 28.68
N PHE A 217 -25.24 11.02 29.19
CA PHE A 217 -25.92 9.79 28.78
C PHE A 217 -27.05 9.55 29.76
N LYS A 218 -28.29 9.75 29.31
CA LYS A 218 -29.49 9.63 30.14
C LYS A 218 -29.62 8.22 30.71
N ASP A 219 -30.06 8.11 31.96
CA ASP A 219 -30.40 6.83 32.57
C ASP A 219 -31.45 6.11 31.74
N SER A 220 -31.20 4.83 31.47
CA SER A 220 -32.05 3.97 30.67
C SER A 220 -31.96 2.55 31.21
N GLY A 221 -33.05 1.78 31.07
CA GLY A 221 -33.09 0.33 31.28
C GLY A 221 -33.23 -0.47 29.99
N LYS A 222 -33.10 0.20 28.83
CA LYS A 222 -33.31 -0.41 27.52
C LYS A 222 -32.02 -0.99 26.98
N TYR A 223 -31.97 -2.31 26.88
CA TYR A 223 -30.87 -3.04 26.24
C TYR A 223 -31.21 -3.38 24.79
N ILE A 224 -30.22 -3.27 23.91
CA ILE A 224 -30.29 -3.64 22.50
C ILE A 224 -29.15 -4.61 22.22
N GLU A 225 -29.44 -5.62 21.40
CA GLU A 225 -28.44 -6.57 20.92
C GLU A 225 -27.45 -5.87 19.97
N VAL A 226 -26.16 -6.14 20.17
CA VAL A 226 -25.09 -5.67 19.29
C VAL A 226 -24.79 -6.79 18.31
N THR A 227 -24.82 -6.48 17.01
CA THR A 227 -24.45 -7.48 16.00
C THR A 227 -22.97 -7.85 16.13
N ASP A 228 -22.65 -9.11 15.86
CA ASP A 228 -21.26 -9.59 15.87
C ASP A 228 -20.35 -8.74 14.96
N ASP A 229 -20.87 -8.30 13.81
CA ASP A 229 -20.13 -7.45 12.88
C ASP A 229 -19.82 -6.07 13.49
N ALA A 230 -20.81 -5.39 14.08
CA ALA A 230 -20.61 -4.08 14.71
C ALA A 230 -19.62 -4.19 15.87
N ASN A 231 -19.71 -5.24 16.69
CA ASN A 231 -18.78 -5.47 17.79
C ASN A 231 -17.35 -5.75 17.29
N LYS A 232 -17.20 -6.64 16.29
CA LYS A 232 -15.89 -6.94 15.67
C LYS A 232 -15.26 -5.68 15.06
N LYS A 233 -16.03 -4.84 14.37
CA LYS A 233 -15.55 -3.58 13.78
C LYS A 233 -15.13 -2.59 14.87
N PHE A 234 -15.91 -2.44 15.93
CA PHE A 234 -15.55 -1.63 17.09
C PHE A 234 -14.21 -2.08 17.68
N LEU A 235 -14.07 -3.37 18.00
CA LEU A 235 -12.82 -3.92 18.55
C LEU A 235 -11.64 -3.72 17.60
N LYS A 236 -11.81 -3.89 16.28
CA LYS A 236 -10.77 -3.61 15.28
C LYS A 236 -10.29 -2.15 15.32
N VAL A 237 -11.19 -1.18 15.47
CA VAL A 237 -10.83 0.24 15.55
C VAL A 237 -10.10 0.55 16.86
N TYR A 238 -10.52 -0.07 17.97
CA TYR A 238 -10.11 0.37 19.31
C TYR A 238 -9.04 -0.49 20.00
N ASN A 239 -8.84 -1.75 19.64
CA ASN A 239 -7.81 -2.62 20.24
C ASN A 239 -6.38 -2.09 19.99
N ASN A 240 -6.13 -1.51 18.82
CA ASN A 240 -4.83 -0.94 18.45
C ASN A 240 -4.84 0.60 18.44
N ASN A 241 -5.78 1.22 19.18
CA ASN A 241 -5.90 2.67 19.20
C ASN A 241 -4.64 3.32 19.79
N LYS A 242 -4.12 4.34 19.10
CA LYS A 242 -2.95 5.11 19.56
C LYS A 242 -3.32 6.38 20.34
N SER A 243 -4.59 6.81 20.30
CA SER A 243 -5.07 7.97 21.05
C SER A 243 -4.99 7.73 22.56
N ILE A 244 -4.52 8.74 23.30
CA ILE A 244 -4.45 8.72 24.76
C ILE A 244 -5.83 8.48 25.39
N ASP A 245 -6.85 9.18 24.90
CA ASP A 245 -8.23 9.09 25.39
C ASP A 245 -8.86 7.75 25.03
N GLY A 246 -8.64 7.29 23.80
CA GLY A 246 -9.19 6.01 23.38
C GLY A 246 -8.61 4.82 24.14
N LYS A 247 -7.29 4.85 24.40
CA LYS A 247 -6.66 3.83 25.26
C LYS A 247 -7.21 3.87 26.67
N TYR A 248 -7.37 5.07 27.23
CA TYR A 248 -7.89 5.24 28.58
C TYR A 248 -9.34 4.74 28.69
N ILE A 249 -10.24 5.18 27.79
CA ILE A 249 -11.65 4.79 27.84
C ILE A 249 -11.82 3.28 27.74
N ILE A 250 -11.15 2.63 26.79
CA ILE A 250 -11.25 1.17 26.58
C ILE A 250 -10.66 0.40 27.77
N LYS A 251 -9.60 0.92 28.40
CA LYS A 251 -8.94 0.25 29.53
C LYS A 251 -9.69 0.40 30.85
N GLU A 252 -10.19 1.59 31.17
CA GLU A 252 -10.78 1.89 32.47
C GLU A 252 -12.27 1.51 32.52
N PHE A 253 -12.98 1.55 31.40
CA PHE A 253 -14.42 1.26 31.34
C PHE A 253 -14.75 -0.12 30.81
N LYS A 254 -13.89 -1.14 30.97
CA LYS A 254 -14.03 -2.48 30.35
C LYS A 254 -15.41 -3.13 30.51
N GLU A 255 -16.08 -2.89 31.63
CA GLU A 255 -17.40 -3.45 31.94
C GLU A 255 -18.57 -2.57 31.47
N LYS A 256 -18.33 -1.27 31.24
CA LYS A 256 -19.36 -0.27 30.89
C LYS A 256 -18.77 0.88 30.06
N ILE A 257 -18.43 0.60 28.81
CA ILE A 257 -17.72 1.55 27.93
C ILE A 257 -18.71 2.59 27.40
N PRO A 258 -18.49 3.90 27.61
CA PRO A 258 -19.31 4.94 26.99
C PRO A 258 -19.10 4.94 25.48
N VAL A 259 -20.19 4.81 24.72
CA VAL A 259 -20.15 4.77 23.26
C VAL A 259 -21.22 5.66 22.63
N PHE A 260 -20.92 6.06 21.41
CA PHE A 260 -21.82 6.65 20.45
C PHE A 260 -22.04 5.65 19.33
N PHE A 261 -23.23 5.62 18.75
CA PHE A 261 -23.54 4.64 17.72
C PHE A 261 -24.47 5.19 16.65
N VAL A 262 -24.43 4.54 15.49
CA VAL A 262 -25.33 4.76 14.36
C VAL A 262 -26.39 3.67 14.41
N GLU A 263 -27.63 4.06 14.64
CA GLU A 263 -28.79 3.17 14.53
C GLU A 263 -29.60 3.51 13.28
N LYS A 264 -29.91 2.52 12.45
CA LYS A 264 -30.86 2.63 11.34
C LYS A 264 -31.83 1.46 11.35
N GLY A 265 -33.12 1.73 11.25
CA GLY A 265 -34.16 0.69 11.26
C GLY A 265 -34.11 -0.22 12.48
N GLY A 266 -33.73 0.32 13.65
CA GLY A 266 -33.61 -0.45 14.90
C GLY A 266 -32.37 -1.35 15.00
N LYS A 267 -31.46 -1.33 14.00
CA LYS A 267 -30.19 -2.07 14.01
C LYS A 267 -29.02 -1.13 14.23
N ILE A 268 -28.04 -1.58 15.02
CA ILE A 268 -26.77 -0.88 15.24
C ILE A 268 -25.85 -1.17 14.05
N GLU A 269 -25.52 -0.14 13.27
CA GLU A 269 -24.62 -0.26 12.10
C GLU A 269 -23.14 -0.06 12.49
N ALA A 270 -22.86 0.89 13.38
CA ALA A 270 -21.49 1.27 13.73
C ALA A 270 -21.43 1.88 15.13
N ILE A 271 -20.29 1.69 15.80
CA ILE A 271 -20.06 2.11 17.19
C ILE A 271 -18.69 2.80 17.29
N GLY A 272 -18.62 3.87 18.10
CA GLY A 272 -17.36 4.53 18.45
C GLY A 272 -17.41 5.25 19.78
N ILE A 273 -16.26 5.71 20.26
CA ILE A 273 -16.14 6.40 21.57
C ILE A 273 -16.26 7.93 21.47
N THR A 274 -16.44 8.45 20.26
CA THR A 274 -16.66 9.88 19.97
C THR A 274 -17.88 10.01 19.05
N GLN A 275 -18.55 11.17 19.02
CA GLN A 275 -19.69 11.39 18.12
C GLN A 275 -19.34 11.22 16.63
N LEU A 276 -18.12 11.66 16.27
CA LEU A 276 -17.54 11.50 14.94
C LEU A 276 -16.35 10.54 15.05
N PHE A 277 -16.55 9.29 14.65
CA PHE A 277 -15.61 8.20 14.92
C PHE A 277 -15.09 7.54 13.65
N LYS A 278 -14.01 6.77 13.80
CA LYS A 278 -13.38 6.02 12.71
C LYS A 278 -14.18 4.75 12.42
N LEU A 279 -14.32 4.41 11.15
CA LEU A 279 -14.90 3.14 10.70
C LEU A 279 -13.77 2.15 10.39
N ALA A 280 -14.02 0.86 10.60
CA ALA A 280 -13.20 -0.20 10.03
C ALA A 280 -13.66 -0.47 8.60
N TYR A 281 -12.71 -0.63 7.67
CA TYR A 281 -13.05 -1.08 6.32
C TYR A 281 -13.64 -2.50 6.32
N ASN A 282 -14.43 -2.79 5.30
CA ASN A 282 -15.03 -4.12 5.12
C ASN A 282 -14.02 -5.11 4.52
N LYS A 283 -13.11 -4.61 3.67
CA LYS A 283 -12.03 -5.38 3.05
C LYS A 283 -10.65 -5.03 3.61
N THR A 284 -9.77 -6.02 3.64
CA THR A 284 -8.32 -5.83 3.75
C THR A 284 -7.71 -5.54 2.37
N ILE A 285 -6.43 -5.15 2.35
CA ILE A 285 -5.68 -5.04 1.08
C ILE A 285 -5.58 -6.41 0.40
N ALA A 286 -5.41 -7.49 1.18
CA ALA A 286 -5.38 -8.85 0.65
C ALA A 286 -6.71 -9.24 -0.01
N ASP A 287 -7.85 -8.87 0.59
CA ASP A 287 -9.17 -9.12 -0.01
C ASP A 287 -9.35 -8.37 -1.33
N ALA A 288 -8.88 -7.11 -1.40
CA ALA A 288 -8.93 -6.30 -2.61
C ALA A 288 -7.90 -6.72 -3.68
N ALA A 289 -6.89 -7.49 -3.30
CA ALA A 289 -5.85 -8.02 -4.19
C ALA A 289 -6.11 -9.47 -4.63
N LYS A 290 -7.23 -10.05 -4.22
CA LYS A 290 -7.53 -11.47 -4.46
C LYS A 290 -7.66 -11.75 -5.96
N GLN A 291 -6.85 -12.70 -6.43
CA GLN A 291 -6.90 -13.26 -7.78
C GLN A 291 -7.66 -14.60 -7.74
N THR A 292 -8.26 -14.98 -8.85
CA THR A 292 -9.00 -16.23 -9.02
C THR A 292 -8.06 -17.43 -8.85
N ASP A 293 -8.52 -18.45 -8.15
CA ASP A 293 -7.76 -19.68 -7.87
C ASP A 293 -6.36 -19.46 -7.26
N TYR A 294 -6.20 -18.38 -6.49
CA TYR A 294 -4.96 -18.11 -5.75
C TYR A 294 -4.60 -19.30 -4.84
N LYS A 295 -3.43 -19.88 -5.08
CA LYS A 295 -2.82 -20.96 -4.29
C LYS A 295 -1.52 -20.46 -3.71
N GLU A 296 -1.50 -20.25 -2.39
CA GLU A 296 -0.32 -19.75 -1.68
C GLU A 296 0.91 -20.63 -1.92
N ASP A 297 0.73 -21.95 -1.81
CA ASP A 297 1.79 -22.95 -1.91
C ASP A 297 2.18 -23.33 -3.35
N LYS A 298 1.41 -22.93 -4.38
CA LYS A 298 1.74 -23.26 -5.78
C LYS A 298 2.63 -22.19 -6.38
N LEU A 299 3.72 -22.58 -7.03
CA LEU A 299 4.67 -21.66 -7.64
C LEU A 299 4.17 -21.15 -8.99
N ASP A 300 4.14 -19.83 -9.18
CA ASP A 300 3.93 -19.25 -10.52
C ASP A 300 5.22 -19.31 -11.37
N LEU A 301 5.12 -18.99 -12.66
CA LEU A 301 6.27 -19.05 -13.57
C LEU A 301 7.45 -18.17 -13.11
N SER A 302 7.18 -16.98 -12.59
CA SER A 302 8.24 -16.08 -12.09
C SER A 302 8.96 -16.68 -10.88
N GLU A 303 8.21 -17.26 -9.95
CA GLU A 303 8.76 -17.91 -8.77
C GLU A 303 9.62 -19.13 -9.14
N THR A 304 9.20 -19.92 -10.14
CA THR A 304 10.00 -21.07 -10.60
C THR A 304 11.37 -20.63 -11.13
N ILE A 305 11.47 -19.46 -11.78
CA ILE A 305 12.69 -18.96 -12.39
C ILE A 305 13.55 -18.20 -11.36
N PHE A 306 12.95 -17.24 -10.67
CA PHE A 306 13.66 -16.29 -9.81
C PHE A 306 13.80 -16.73 -8.36
N GLY A 307 13.09 -17.78 -7.96
CA GLY A 307 12.99 -18.27 -6.59
C GLY A 307 12.06 -17.41 -5.74
N THR A 308 11.65 -17.98 -4.61
CA THR A 308 10.67 -17.37 -3.71
C THR A 308 10.81 -17.93 -2.30
N VAL A 309 10.39 -17.16 -1.30
CA VAL A 309 10.17 -17.66 0.06
C VAL A 309 8.67 -17.55 0.30
N ILE A 310 8.02 -18.68 0.54
CA ILE A 310 6.57 -18.72 0.80
C ILE A 310 6.36 -18.61 2.30
N ASN A 311 6.96 -19.53 3.06
CA ASN A 311 6.91 -19.54 4.51
C ASN A 311 8.18 -20.22 5.05
N SER A 312 8.27 -20.38 6.38
CA SER A 312 9.42 -21.02 7.04
C SER A 312 9.66 -22.48 6.62
N LYS A 313 8.69 -23.13 5.95
CA LYS A 313 8.74 -24.53 5.55
C LYS A 313 8.89 -24.72 4.03
N LYS A 314 8.57 -23.72 3.22
CA LYS A 314 8.62 -23.80 1.75
C LYS A 314 9.32 -22.58 1.16
N ALA A 315 10.50 -22.81 0.61
CA ALA A 315 11.31 -21.83 -0.12
C ALA A 315 11.94 -22.49 -1.34
N LEU A 316 12.03 -21.74 -2.44
CA LEU A 316 12.70 -22.16 -3.66
C LEU A 316 13.85 -21.21 -3.96
N LYS A 317 15.06 -21.76 -4.12
CA LYS A 317 16.22 -21.01 -4.58
C LYS A 317 16.04 -20.66 -6.07
N GLY A 318 16.32 -19.41 -6.44
CA GLY A 318 16.24 -18.99 -7.83
C GLY A 318 17.27 -19.69 -8.73
N ARG A 319 16.89 -19.92 -9.99
CA ARG A 319 17.71 -20.58 -11.02
C ARG A 319 18.44 -19.60 -11.95
N VAL A 320 18.29 -18.29 -11.70
CA VAL A 320 18.93 -17.20 -12.45
C VAL A 320 19.82 -16.31 -11.57
N TYR A 321 20.96 -15.94 -12.13
CA TYR A 321 22.03 -15.20 -11.46
C TYR A 321 22.54 -14.09 -12.38
N PHE A 322 22.29 -12.85 -11.99
CA PHE A 322 22.80 -11.67 -12.68
C PHE A 322 24.15 -11.27 -12.07
N SER A 323 25.13 -10.92 -12.89
CA SER A 323 26.34 -10.24 -12.41
C SER A 323 26.04 -8.78 -12.04
N HIS A 324 26.98 -8.13 -11.38
CA HIS A 324 27.04 -6.66 -11.44
C HIS A 324 27.32 -6.24 -12.88
N PHE A 325 26.76 -5.09 -13.27
CA PHE A 325 26.95 -4.54 -14.61
C PHE A 325 27.90 -3.36 -14.53
N LYS A 326 29.16 -3.59 -14.86
CA LYS A 326 30.23 -2.60 -14.74
C LYS A 326 30.08 -1.53 -15.82
N ALA A 327 30.23 -0.26 -15.45
CA ALA A 327 30.33 0.84 -16.40
C ALA A 327 31.61 0.69 -17.22
N ILE A 328 31.52 0.90 -18.53
CA ILE A 328 32.65 0.80 -19.45
C ILE A 328 33.16 2.20 -19.76
N PRO A 329 34.42 2.54 -19.41
CA PRO A 329 35.02 3.81 -19.77
C PRO A 329 35.12 4.00 -21.30
N PRO A 330 35.12 5.25 -21.80
CA PRO A 330 34.95 6.49 -21.04
C PRO A 330 33.48 6.74 -20.66
N TYR A 331 33.25 7.28 -19.47
CA TYR A 331 31.95 7.79 -19.02
C TYR A 331 32.13 9.11 -18.27
N ASN A 332 31.11 9.96 -18.32
CA ASN A 332 31.12 11.27 -17.67
C ASN A 332 29.88 11.41 -16.78
N PHE A 333 30.01 12.19 -15.72
CA PHE A 333 28.87 12.60 -14.91
C PHE A 333 28.08 13.72 -15.59
N ALA A 334 26.75 13.69 -15.43
CA ALA A 334 25.90 14.82 -15.80
C ALA A 334 25.92 15.88 -14.69
N THR A 335 25.25 17.00 -14.95
CA THR A 335 25.02 18.04 -13.95
C THR A 335 24.31 17.47 -12.72
N LYS A 336 24.74 17.91 -11.54
CA LYS A 336 24.08 17.59 -10.26
C LYS A 336 22.59 17.95 -10.33
N ALA A 337 21.74 16.99 -9.97
CA ALA A 337 20.30 17.16 -9.92
C ALA A 337 19.83 17.43 -8.49
N GLU A 338 18.78 18.24 -8.37
CA GLU A 338 18.04 18.52 -7.12
C GLU A 338 16.54 18.36 -7.41
N VAL A 339 15.90 17.39 -6.78
CA VAL A 339 14.52 16.98 -7.11
C VAL A 339 13.71 16.61 -5.86
N ILE A 340 12.39 16.48 -6.02
CA ILE A 340 11.48 15.92 -5.00
C ILE A 340 10.91 14.61 -5.54
N LEU A 341 11.08 13.51 -4.80
CA LEU A 341 10.69 12.16 -5.24
C LEU A 341 9.49 11.57 -4.48
N GLY A 342 9.00 12.27 -3.45
CA GLY A 342 8.05 11.74 -2.46
C GLY A 342 6.57 12.02 -2.72
N THR A 343 6.21 12.70 -3.80
CA THR A 343 4.82 13.15 -4.03
C THR A 343 4.36 12.96 -5.48
N PRO A 344 3.06 12.68 -5.69
CA PRO A 344 2.04 12.32 -4.70
C PRO A 344 2.15 10.86 -4.23
N ASN A 345 1.57 10.56 -3.06
CA ASN A 345 1.48 9.18 -2.57
C ASN A 345 0.61 8.31 -3.48
N PRO A 346 0.99 7.03 -3.69
CA PRO A 346 0.23 6.10 -4.50
C PRO A 346 -1.19 5.82 -3.99
N ASN A 347 -2.20 6.03 -4.83
CA ASN A 347 -3.54 5.47 -4.61
C ASN A 347 -3.61 4.06 -5.22
N TYR A 348 -3.55 3.05 -4.36
CA TYR A 348 -3.54 1.66 -4.76
C TYR A 348 -4.93 1.06 -4.97
N ILE A 349 -6.02 1.80 -4.74
CA ILE A 349 -7.38 1.31 -4.98
C ILE A 349 -7.84 1.79 -6.35
N GLN A 350 -8.26 0.85 -7.20
CA GLN A 350 -8.73 1.13 -8.55
C GLN A 350 -9.94 2.06 -8.48
N GLN A 351 -9.90 3.14 -9.27
CA GLN A 351 -10.99 4.09 -9.40
C GLN A 351 -11.58 4.00 -10.81
N THR A 352 -12.90 4.13 -10.93
CA THR A 352 -13.54 4.39 -12.22
C THR A 352 -13.50 5.89 -12.51
N LYS A 353 -13.36 6.28 -13.79
CA LYS A 353 -13.32 7.71 -14.17
C LYS A 353 -14.62 8.39 -13.71
N LYS A 354 -14.50 9.42 -12.85
CA LYS A 354 -15.59 10.21 -12.23
C LYS A 354 -16.34 9.55 -11.05
N ALA A 355 -15.77 8.56 -10.35
CA ALA A 355 -16.39 8.06 -9.12
C ALA A 355 -16.54 9.17 -8.06
N ASN A 356 -17.79 9.58 -7.80
CA ASN A 356 -18.17 10.40 -6.65
C ASN A 356 -19.37 9.72 -5.97
N PRO A 357 -19.20 9.10 -4.79
CA PRO A 357 -17.97 9.01 -4.00
C PRO A 357 -16.90 8.12 -4.66
N TYR A 358 -15.64 8.35 -4.30
CA TYR A 358 -14.51 7.51 -4.73
C TYR A 358 -14.56 6.12 -4.07
N ILE A 359 -14.01 5.11 -4.75
CA ILE A 359 -14.01 3.73 -4.28
C ILE A 359 -12.96 3.57 -3.17
N THR A 360 -13.33 2.90 -2.08
CA THR A 360 -12.43 2.56 -0.97
C THR A 360 -12.64 1.10 -0.55
N LEU A 361 -11.84 0.61 0.40
CA LEU A 361 -12.01 -0.72 0.98
C LEU A 361 -13.32 -0.91 1.79
N ILE A 362 -14.18 0.11 1.86
CA ILE A 362 -15.55 -0.06 2.38
C ILE A 362 -16.46 -0.71 1.33
N ASN A 363 -16.15 -0.52 0.05
CA ASN A 363 -16.95 -0.99 -1.07
C ASN A 363 -16.68 -2.48 -1.37
N GLU A 364 -17.74 -3.22 -1.71
CA GLU A 364 -17.66 -4.66 -2.00
C GLU A 364 -16.94 -4.99 -3.31
N ASP A 365 -16.93 -4.06 -4.27
CA ASP A 365 -16.27 -4.18 -5.57
C ASP A 365 -14.83 -3.63 -5.56
N ALA A 366 -14.34 -3.15 -4.41
CA ALA A 366 -13.00 -2.58 -4.32
C ALA A 366 -11.92 -3.61 -4.70
N LYS A 367 -11.10 -3.22 -5.67
CA LYS A 367 -9.91 -3.94 -6.18
C LYS A 367 -8.68 -3.04 -6.10
N ILE A 368 -7.50 -3.63 -5.98
CA ILE A 368 -6.25 -2.86 -6.11
C ILE A 368 -6.00 -2.47 -7.57
N SER A 369 -5.30 -1.35 -7.79
CA SER A 369 -4.97 -0.84 -9.12
C SER A 369 -3.98 -1.73 -9.90
N GLY A 370 -3.19 -2.56 -9.20
CA GLY A 370 -2.25 -3.51 -9.80
C GLY A 370 -0.77 -3.18 -9.55
N TRP A 371 0.09 -3.48 -10.53
CA TRP A 371 1.54 -3.34 -10.44
C TRP A 371 1.98 -1.90 -10.68
N LYS A 372 2.47 -1.23 -9.64
CA LYS A 372 2.95 0.15 -9.75
C LYS A 372 4.16 0.23 -10.69
N ARG A 373 4.08 1.08 -11.72
CA ARG A 373 5.18 1.37 -12.65
C ARG A 373 5.30 2.86 -12.92
N TYR A 374 6.45 3.25 -13.46
CA TYR A 374 6.73 4.61 -13.89
C TYR A 374 6.73 4.61 -15.42
N PRO A 375 5.76 5.27 -16.08
CA PRO A 375 5.78 5.44 -17.51
C PRO A 375 7.11 6.05 -17.98
N LEU A 376 7.56 5.68 -19.17
CA LEU A 376 8.73 6.32 -19.76
C LEU A 376 8.39 7.77 -20.13
N HIS A 377 9.32 8.67 -19.78
CA HIS A 377 9.29 10.05 -20.24
C HIS A 377 10.32 10.24 -21.35
N ASN A 378 9.95 11.05 -22.35
CA ASN A 378 10.85 11.40 -23.46
C ASN A 378 11.93 12.40 -23.04
N GLU A 379 11.60 13.25 -22.07
CA GLU A 379 12.49 14.29 -21.55
C GLU A 379 12.55 14.22 -20.03
N LEU A 380 13.59 14.82 -19.46
CA LEU A 380 13.67 15.01 -18.02
C LEU A 380 12.61 16.00 -17.58
N MET A 381 11.76 15.59 -16.63
CA MET A 381 10.76 16.48 -16.06
C MET A 381 11.45 17.52 -15.17
N LYS A 382 11.13 18.80 -15.38
CA LYS A 382 11.61 19.87 -14.52
C LYS A 382 10.95 19.73 -13.13
N PRO A 383 11.72 19.54 -12.06
CA PRO A 383 11.15 19.46 -10.72
C PRO A 383 10.55 20.81 -10.34
N SER A 384 9.29 20.83 -9.90
CA SER A 384 8.75 21.99 -9.19
C SER A 384 9.32 21.95 -7.77
N LEU A 385 10.32 22.79 -7.48
CA LEU A 385 10.91 22.92 -6.15
C LEU A 385 10.15 24.03 -5.40
N PRO A 386 9.33 23.73 -4.38
CA PRO A 386 8.77 24.76 -3.51
C PRO A 386 9.92 25.46 -2.78
N ASN A 387 9.78 26.78 -2.55
CA ASN A 387 10.86 27.60 -2.02
C ASN A 387 11.23 27.29 -0.56
N ASP A 388 10.35 26.65 0.23
CA ASP A 388 10.44 26.77 1.70
C ASP A 388 10.83 25.50 2.47
N ASN A 389 11.07 24.36 1.81
CA ASN A 389 11.43 23.13 2.53
C ASN A 389 12.59 22.38 1.86
N GLN A 390 13.80 22.53 2.41
CA GLN A 390 15.00 21.84 1.93
C GLN A 390 15.03 20.36 2.34
N ASP A 391 14.36 19.98 3.44
CA ASP A 391 14.39 18.60 3.98
C ASP A 391 13.69 17.59 3.07
N VAL A 392 12.81 18.05 2.18
CA VAL A 392 12.12 17.19 1.19
C VAL A 392 12.89 17.05 -0.13
N ARG A 393 13.99 17.80 -0.29
CA ARG A 393 14.79 17.80 -1.52
C ARG A 393 15.81 16.67 -1.49
N THR A 394 16.02 16.05 -2.63
CA THR A 394 17.02 15.01 -2.82
C THR A 394 18.01 15.42 -3.88
N THR A 395 19.30 15.33 -3.58
CA THR A 395 20.39 15.68 -4.50
C THR A 395 21.21 14.46 -4.90
N PHE A 396 21.64 14.40 -6.16
CA PHE A 396 22.49 13.34 -6.69
C PHE A 396 23.19 13.78 -7.98
N THR A 397 24.30 13.13 -8.31
CA THR A 397 25.03 13.36 -9.58
C THR A 397 24.94 12.09 -10.45
N PRO A 398 24.11 12.08 -11.51
CA PRO A 398 23.94 10.91 -12.37
C PRO A 398 25.11 10.73 -13.34
N LEU A 399 25.30 9.51 -13.85
CA LEU A 399 26.10 9.27 -15.05
C LEU A 399 25.32 9.74 -16.29
N ASN A 400 26.04 10.24 -17.30
CA ASN A 400 25.43 10.76 -18.52
C ASN A 400 24.72 9.69 -19.34
N GLN A 401 23.80 10.15 -20.19
CA GLN A 401 23.30 9.36 -21.31
C GLN A 401 24.47 8.78 -22.14
N ASN A 402 24.21 7.64 -22.78
CA ASN A 402 25.15 6.82 -23.55
C ASN A 402 26.21 6.09 -22.73
N THR A 403 26.22 6.22 -21.40
CA THR A 403 27.03 5.34 -20.53
C THR A 403 26.64 3.88 -20.79
N VAL A 404 27.64 3.05 -21.06
CA VAL A 404 27.48 1.62 -21.36
C VAL A 404 27.85 0.81 -20.11
N PHE A 405 27.01 -0.16 -19.76
CA PHE A 405 27.26 -1.11 -18.70
C PHE A 405 27.23 -2.53 -19.28
N LYS A 406 28.18 -3.38 -18.88
CA LYS A 406 28.23 -4.78 -19.33
C LYS A 406 28.18 -5.74 -18.15
N GLY A 407 27.42 -6.81 -18.32
CA GLY A 407 27.27 -7.88 -17.35
C GLY A 407 26.75 -9.14 -18.01
N LYS A 408 26.46 -10.15 -17.19
CA LYS A 408 25.98 -11.46 -17.64
C LYS A 408 24.78 -11.92 -16.83
N LEU A 409 23.91 -12.67 -17.50
CA LEU A 409 22.89 -13.49 -16.87
C LEU A 409 23.30 -14.95 -17.01
N LYS A 410 23.59 -15.61 -15.88
CA LYS A 410 23.78 -17.06 -15.83
C LYS A 410 22.48 -17.73 -15.39
N PHE A 411 22.16 -18.87 -15.95
CA PHE A 411 20.99 -19.64 -15.55
C PHE A 411 21.30 -21.14 -15.49
N HIS A 412 20.60 -21.82 -14.61
CA HIS A 412 20.75 -23.26 -14.37
C HIS A 412 19.41 -23.97 -14.54
N ASN A 413 19.42 -25.09 -15.25
CA ASN A 413 18.27 -25.98 -15.34
C ASN A 413 16.96 -25.27 -15.74
N LEU A 414 17.00 -24.40 -16.76
CA LEU A 414 15.81 -23.74 -17.27
C LEU A 414 15.26 -24.47 -18.49
N ARG A 415 13.95 -24.72 -18.49
CA ARG A 415 13.26 -25.24 -19.68
C ARG A 415 13.31 -24.20 -20.81
N PRO A 416 13.22 -24.60 -22.09
CA PRO A 416 13.24 -23.65 -23.20
C PRO A 416 12.17 -22.55 -23.09
N VAL A 417 10.99 -22.89 -22.56
CA VAL A 417 9.90 -21.93 -22.31
C VAL A 417 10.26 -20.88 -21.25
N GLU A 418 11.04 -21.26 -20.23
CA GLU A 418 11.48 -20.37 -19.15
C GLU A 418 12.57 -19.40 -19.64
N ILE A 419 13.45 -19.89 -20.53
CA ILE A 419 14.42 -19.05 -21.24
C ILE A 419 13.68 -18.07 -22.17
N GLY A 420 12.66 -18.54 -22.87
CA GLY A 420 11.74 -17.71 -23.65
C GLY A 420 11.09 -16.61 -22.82
N ALA A 421 10.58 -16.94 -21.62
CA ALA A 421 9.99 -15.99 -20.71
C ALA A 421 11.00 -14.91 -20.25
N LEU A 422 12.25 -15.30 -19.95
CA LEU A 422 13.32 -14.36 -19.60
C LEU A 422 13.68 -13.41 -20.74
N ILE A 423 13.88 -13.95 -21.96
CA ILE A 423 14.17 -13.14 -23.15
C ILE A 423 12.99 -12.21 -23.43
N SER A 424 11.76 -12.71 -23.28
CA SER A 424 10.53 -11.94 -23.41
C SER A 424 10.49 -10.78 -22.43
N ALA A 425 10.76 -11.00 -21.15
CA ALA A 425 10.80 -9.95 -20.14
C ALA A 425 11.92 -8.91 -20.36
N ILE A 426 13.09 -9.34 -20.86
CA ILE A 426 14.18 -8.41 -21.19
C ILE A 426 13.86 -7.57 -22.42
N THR A 427 13.19 -8.15 -23.41
CA THR A 427 12.98 -7.51 -24.72
C THR A 427 11.56 -7.02 -24.97
N PHE A 428 10.70 -7.00 -23.94
CA PHE A 428 9.26 -6.75 -24.06
C PHE A 428 8.60 -7.60 -25.16
N HIS A 429 8.92 -8.89 -25.16
CA HIS A 429 8.53 -9.86 -26.19
C HIS A 429 8.94 -9.38 -27.60
N ASN A 430 10.23 -9.10 -27.78
CA ASN A 430 10.81 -8.62 -29.05
C ASN A 430 10.33 -7.25 -29.54
N ARG A 431 9.93 -6.36 -28.63
CA ARG A 431 9.51 -4.96 -28.91
C ARG A 431 10.55 -3.94 -28.46
N SER A 432 11.84 -4.31 -28.41
CA SER A 432 12.94 -3.43 -27.94
C SER A 432 13.18 -2.20 -28.80
N ASP A 433 12.62 -2.16 -30.01
CA ASP A 433 12.62 -1.02 -30.93
C ASP A 433 11.67 0.10 -30.48
N VAL A 434 10.56 -0.26 -29.82
CA VAL A 434 9.52 0.69 -29.38
C VAL A 434 9.30 0.72 -27.87
N CYS A 435 9.88 -0.23 -27.12
CA CYS A 435 9.78 -0.33 -25.66
C CYS A 435 11.15 -0.34 -25.00
N MET A 436 11.30 0.34 -23.87
CA MET A 436 12.53 0.38 -23.07
C MET A 436 12.27 0.17 -21.58
N HIS A 437 13.30 -0.26 -20.86
CA HIS A 437 13.24 -0.35 -19.40
C HIS A 437 13.66 0.97 -18.76
N ASN A 438 13.27 1.17 -17.50
CA ASN A 438 13.84 2.20 -16.64
C ASN A 438 14.32 1.63 -15.30
N ILE A 439 15.45 2.13 -14.81
CA ILE A 439 16.11 1.62 -13.61
C ILE A 439 16.69 2.75 -12.77
N GLY A 440 16.88 2.48 -11.48
CA GLY A 440 17.49 3.43 -10.55
C GLY A 440 16.51 4.44 -9.98
N MET A 441 17.07 5.56 -9.55
CA MET A 441 16.37 6.63 -8.85
C MET A 441 15.78 7.65 -9.83
N ALA A 442 14.77 8.40 -9.40
CA ALA A 442 14.15 9.48 -10.20
C ALA A 442 13.55 9.05 -11.56
N LYS A 443 13.17 7.77 -11.72
CA LYS A 443 12.48 7.25 -12.92
C LYS A 443 11.22 8.04 -13.27
N ALA A 444 10.50 8.45 -12.24
CA ALA A 444 9.32 9.33 -12.28
C ALA A 444 9.56 10.68 -12.98
N LEU A 445 10.83 11.08 -13.13
CA LEU A 445 11.24 12.35 -13.73
C LEU A 445 12.02 12.13 -15.04
N GLY A 446 12.01 10.92 -15.60
CA GLY A 446 12.67 10.58 -16.86
C GLY A 446 14.11 10.07 -16.74
N TYR A 447 14.65 9.93 -15.53
CA TYR A 447 15.99 9.36 -15.31
C TYR A 447 16.01 7.84 -15.52
N GLY A 448 17.18 7.33 -15.91
CA GLY A 448 17.48 5.90 -15.91
C GLY A 448 16.76 5.09 -16.98
N LYS A 449 16.37 5.70 -18.10
CA LYS A 449 15.91 5.00 -19.31
C LYS A 449 17.08 4.19 -19.88
N ILE A 450 16.86 2.93 -20.20
CA ILE A 450 17.92 2.04 -20.68
C ILE A 450 17.48 1.20 -21.89
N ASP A 451 18.42 1.02 -22.81
CA ASP A 451 18.35 0.03 -23.88
C ASP A 451 19.16 -1.21 -23.46
N ILE A 452 18.67 -2.41 -23.81
CA ILE A 452 19.29 -3.67 -23.41
C ILE A 452 19.50 -4.54 -24.65
N LYS A 453 20.77 -4.88 -24.91
CA LYS A 453 21.17 -5.81 -25.97
C LYS A 453 21.61 -7.14 -25.37
N LEU A 454 21.15 -8.23 -25.99
CA LEU A 454 21.45 -9.59 -25.59
C LEU A 454 22.46 -10.23 -26.56
N GLY A 455 23.51 -10.84 -26.02
CA GLY A 455 24.40 -11.75 -26.73
C GLY A 455 24.10 -13.19 -26.30
N LEU A 456 23.35 -13.92 -27.11
CA LEU A 456 23.06 -15.34 -26.88
C LEU A 456 24.23 -16.15 -27.45
N GLN A 457 24.96 -16.86 -26.60
CA GLN A 457 26.08 -17.71 -27.01
C GLN A 457 25.86 -19.14 -26.55
N ASN A 458 26.15 -20.12 -27.41
CA ASN A 458 26.12 -21.55 -27.08
C ASN A 458 24.78 -22.05 -26.51
N LEU A 459 23.67 -21.45 -26.93
CA LEU A 459 22.32 -21.90 -26.59
C LEU A 459 21.78 -22.82 -27.69
N LYS A 460 20.91 -23.77 -27.32
CA LYS A 460 20.37 -24.77 -28.26
C LYS A 460 19.49 -24.17 -29.35
N PHE A 461 18.81 -23.07 -29.05
CA PHE A 461 17.88 -22.40 -29.97
C PHE A 461 18.25 -20.94 -30.15
N ASP A 462 17.79 -20.34 -31.24
CA ASP A 462 17.90 -18.89 -31.43
C ASP A 462 16.86 -18.13 -30.59
N LYS A 463 16.98 -16.80 -30.58
CA LYS A 463 16.06 -15.90 -29.87
C LYS A 463 14.60 -16.12 -30.28
N LYS A 464 14.33 -16.31 -31.57
CA LYS A 464 12.97 -16.39 -32.13
C LYS A 464 12.27 -17.64 -31.66
N GLU A 465 12.97 -18.77 -31.66
CA GLU A 465 12.43 -20.05 -31.21
C GLU A 465 12.15 -20.06 -29.70
N TYR A 466 13.02 -19.48 -28.87
CA TYR A 466 12.72 -19.34 -27.44
C TYR A 466 11.47 -18.48 -27.18
N LEU A 467 11.34 -17.35 -27.88
CA LEU A 467 10.17 -16.48 -27.74
C LEU A 467 8.88 -17.18 -28.17
N LYS A 468 8.92 -17.89 -29.30
CA LYS A 468 7.78 -18.67 -29.81
C LYS A 468 7.30 -19.70 -28.79
N ARG A 469 8.21 -20.42 -28.12
CA ARG A 469 7.85 -21.40 -27.09
C ARG A 469 7.15 -20.78 -25.88
N PHE A 470 7.56 -19.57 -25.49
CA PHE A 470 6.86 -18.82 -24.44
C PHE A 470 5.49 -18.33 -24.92
N GLU A 471 5.40 -17.85 -26.16
CA GLU A 471 4.16 -17.43 -26.79
C GLU A 471 3.13 -18.57 -26.87
N GLU A 472 3.55 -19.76 -27.30
CA GLU A 472 2.73 -20.97 -27.35
C GLU A 472 2.20 -21.35 -25.95
N LEU A 473 3.08 -21.32 -24.94
CA LEU A 473 2.71 -21.59 -23.54
C LEU A 473 1.61 -20.63 -23.06
N MET A 474 1.82 -19.33 -23.26
CA MET A 474 0.89 -18.30 -22.78
C MET A 474 -0.39 -18.27 -23.60
N THR A 475 -0.35 -18.58 -24.90
CA THR A 475 -1.54 -18.69 -25.75
C THR A 475 -2.42 -19.86 -25.34
N ASN A 476 -1.81 -20.99 -24.95
CA ASN A 476 -2.54 -22.13 -24.40
C ASN A 476 -3.18 -21.83 -23.04
N PHE A 477 -2.56 -20.97 -22.23
CA PHE A 477 -3.13 -20.51 -20.95
C PHE A 477 -4.28 -19.52 -21.17
N GLN A 478 -4.04 -18.49 -21.99
CA GLN A 478 -5.01 -17.47 -22.31
C GLN A 478 -4.88 -17.07 -23.78
N LEU A 479 -5.93 -17.35 -24.55
CA LEU A 479 -6.00 -16.93 -25.95
C LEU A 479 -5.83 -15.41 -26.04
N ASN A 480 -4.99 -14.96 -26.98
CA ASN A 480 -4.72 -13.53 -27.20
C ASN A 480 -4.13 -12.81 -25.96
N TRP A 481 -3.35 -13.51 -25.14
CA TRP A 481 -2.71 -12.97 -23.92
C TRP A 481 -1.94 -11.65 -24.16
N GLU A 482 -1.29 -11.50 -25.32
CA GLU A 482 -0.52 -10.30 -25.71
C GLU A 482 -1.36 -9.02 -25.74
N ASN A 483 -2.66 -9.13 -26.03
CA ASN A 483 -3.59 -8.00 -26.07
C ASN A 483 -4.44 -7.90 -24.80
N SER A 484 -4.06 -8.58 -23.71
CA SER A 484 -4.70 -8.39 -22.42
C SER A 484 -4.49 -6.95 -21.90
N ASP A 485 -5.40 -6.47 -21.06
CA ASP A 485 -5.32 -5.12 -20.48
C ASP A 485 -3.97 -4.87 -19.78
N GLN A 486 -3.45 -5.89 -19.09
CA GLN A 486 -2.17 -5.77 -18.39
C GLN A 486 -0.98 -5.64 -19.34
N LEU A 487 -0.95 -6.35 -20.48
CA LEU A 487 0.19 -6.27 -21.40
C LEU A 487 0.12 -5.04 -22.27
N THR A 488 -1.08 -4.65 -22.69
CA THR A 488 -1.32 -3.38 -23.36
C THR A 488 -0.81 -2.22 -22.50
N GLU A 489 -1.21 -2.14 -21.23
CA GLU A 489 -0.78 -1.08 -20.32
C GLU A 489 0.73 -1.18 -19.97
N LEU A 490 1.28 -2.40 -19.83
CA LEU A 490 2.72 -2.61 -19.63
C LEU A 490 3.53 -2.03 -20.80
N PHE A 491 3.14 -2.32 -22.04
CA PHE A 491 3.82 -1.85 -23.24
C PHE A 491 3.62 -0.34 -23.45
N ASP A 492 2.42 0.19 -23.20
CA ASP A 492 2.15 1.63 -23.27
C ASP A 492 3.03 2.43 -22.29
N MET A 493 3.20 1.93 -21.06
CA MET A 493 4.09 2.55 -20.08
C MET A 493 5.58 2.39 -20.41
N ALA A 494 5.95 1.31 -21.12
CA ALA A 494 7.31 1.07 -21.56
C ALA A 494 7.62 1.72 -22.92
N SER A 495 6.63 2.30 -23.60
CA SER A 495 6.78 2.80 -24.96
C SER A 495 7.68 4.04 -25.01
N THR A 496 8.50 4.13 -26.05
CA THR A 496 9.26 5.35 -26.37
C THR A 496 8.42 6.39 -27.10
N ASN A 497 7.21 6.03 -27.54
CA ASN A 497 6.31 6.88 -28.31
C ASN A 497 5.19 7.50 -27.46
N THR A 498 5.22 7.29 -26.14
CA THR A 498 4.19 7.80 -25.24
C THR A 498 4.17 9.33 -25.29
N LYS A 499 3.15 9.90 -25.93
CA LYS A 499 2.80 11.32 -25.73
C LYS A 499 2.38 11.43 -24.27
N ASN A 500 3.04 12.28 -23.48
CA ASN A 500 2.68 12.55 -22.09
C ASN A 500 1.15 12.73 -21.99
N LYS A 501 0.44 11.73 -21.46
CA LYS A 501 -1.03 11.72 -21.31
C LYS A 501 -1.43 12.42 -20.02
#